data_AF-A0A8T6R9W3-F1
#
_entry.id   AF-A0A8T6R9W3-F1
#
_cell.length_a   1.000
_cell.length_b   1.000
_cell.length_c   1.000
_cell.angle_alpha   90.00
_cell.angle_beta   90.00
_cell.angle_gamma   90.00
#
_symmetry.space_group_name_H-M   'P 1'
#
loop_
_entity.id
_entity.type
_entity.pdbx_description
1 polymer ?
#
loop_
_entity_poly.entity_id
_entity_poly.type
_entity_poly.pdbx_seq_one_letter_code
_entity_poly.pdbx_strand_id
1 'polypeptide(L)'
;MIKRGERNEMKQATILKTKYTKLISQVASSDFNEAGEAVSILFEDSWVRILVIRTKISSDITIEVESSLPRDLAGGNGETSAEELLDGAISHLYYLKELRSIGFTLDAFRQDCLWTASRIFGKAVDLSVFQKLCPPDCSSKQSPTL
;
A
#
# COMPACT_ATOMS: atom_id res chain seq x y z
N MET A 1 18.14 21.21 5.86
CA MET A 1 17.62 20.85 7.20
C MET A 1 16.26 20.19 6.98
N ILE A 2 16.21 18.85 7.00
CA ILE A 2 15.02 18.07 6.61
C ILE A 2 13.99 18.15 7.75
N LYS A 3 12.73 18.48 7.43
CA LYS A 3 11.65 18.60 8.42
C LYS A 3 11.42 17.24 9.11
N ARG A 4 10.90 17.24 10.34
CA ARG A 4 10.76 16.01 11.15
C ARG A 4 9.85 14.95 10.50
N GLY A 5 8.84 15.35 9.73
CA GLY A 5 7.96 14.46 8.96
C GLY A 5 8.67 13.76 7.80
N GLU A 6 9.41 14.52 6.98
CA GLU A 6 10.19 14.00 5.85
C GLU A 6 11.22 12.93 6.27
N ARG A 7 11.74 13.02 7.51
CA ARG A 7 12.66 12.00 8.08
C ARG A 7 11.96 10.68 8.41
N ASN A 8 10.70 10.71 8.84
CA ASN A 8 9.95 9.50 9.16
C ASN A 8 9.50 8.78 7.88
N GLU A 9 9.03 9.52 6.89
CA GLU A 9 8.65 8.99 5.57
C GLU A 9 9.84 8.31 4.87
N MET A 10 11.02 8.97 4.88
CA MET A 10 12.23 8.39 4.30
C MET A 10 12.65 7.09 5.00
N LYS A 11 12.48 7.02 6.32
CA LYS A 11 12.78 5.81 7.09
C LYS A 11 11.81 4.68 6.72
N GLN A 12 10.52 4.97 6.60
CA GLN A 12 9.51 3.98 6.24
C GLN A 12 9.70 3.48 4.81
N ALA A 13 9.97 4.37 3.85
CA ALA A 13 10.30 4.00 2.48
C ALA A 13 11.52 3.05 2.41
N THR A 14 12.53 3.31 3.23
CA THR A 14 13.73 2.47 3.33
C THR A 14 13.40 1.08 3.91
N ILE A 15 12.54 1.03 4.93
CA ILE A 15 12.06 -0.23 5.53
C ILE A 15 11.27 -1.04 4.48
N LEU A 16 10.33 -0.41 3.78
CA LEU A 16 9.55 -1.05 2.72
C LEU A 16 10.46 -1.58 1.61
N LYS A 17 11.40 -0.76 1.10
CA LYS A 17 12.35 -1.21 0.06
C LYS A 17 13.21 -2.39 0.52
N THR A 18 13.66 -2.38 1.77
CA THR A 18 14.45 -3.47 2.35
C THR A 18 13.63 -4.76 2.44
N LYS A 19 12.39 -4.67 2.92
CA LYS A 19 11.48 -5.82 2.99
C LYS A 19 11.14 -6.35 1.60
N TYR A 20 10.83 -5.47 0.65
CA TYR A 20 10.62 -5.81 -0.75
C TYR A 20 11.80 -6.60 -1.33
N THR A 21 13.03 -6.10 -1.16
CA THR A 21 14.25 -6.76 -1.64
C THR A 21 14.41 -8.18 -1.07
N LYS A 22 14.03 -8.39 0.19
CA LYS A 22 14.05 -9.72 0.82
C LYS A 22 12.98 -10.63 0.21
N LEU A 23 11.74 -10.13 0.09
CA LEU A 23 10.63 -10.89 -0.50
C LEU A 23 10.98 -11.36 -1.93
N ILE A 24 11.59 -10.51 -2.75
CA ILE A 24 11.90 -10.88 -4.14
C ILE A 24 13.14 -11.79 -4.27
N SER A 25 14.00 -11.87 -3.25
CA SER A 25 15.19 -12.73 -3.28
C SER A 25 14.98 -14.12 -2.68
N GLN A 26 13.89 -14.32 -1.92
CA GLN A 26 13.67 -15.54 -1.12
C GLN A 26 12.55 -16.45 -1.61
N VAL A 27 11.85 -16.13 -2.71
CA VAL A 27 10.75 -16.99 -3.20
C VAL A 27 11.29 -18.31 -3.73
N ALA A 28 10.80 -19.40 -3.15
CA ALA A 28 11.02 -20.76 -3.61
C ALA A 28 9.94 -21.19 -4.61
N SER A 29 10.22 -22.24 -5.39
CA SER A 29 9.23 -22.79 -6.34
C SER A 29 7.96 -23.32 -5.66
N SER A 30 8.03 -23.66 -4.37
CA SER A 30 6.90 -24.11 -3.53
C SER A 30 5.94 -22.98 -3.15
N ASP A 31 6.35 -21.72 -3.29
CA ASP A 31 5.55 -20.58 -2.83
C ASP A 31 4.52 -20.11 -3.87
N PHE A 32 4.61 -20.67 -5.08
CA PHE A 32 3.67 -20.39 -6.16
C PHE A 32 2.43 -21.26 -6.02
N ASN A 33 1.26 -20.62 -6.08
CA ASN A 33 -0.05 -21.29 -6.12
C ASN A 33 -0.28 -22.01 -7.46
N GLU A 34 -1.47 -22.61 -7.61
CA GLU A 34 -1.87 -23.33 -8.84
C GLU A 34 -1.92 -22.43 -10.08
N ALA A 35 -2.17 -21.12 -9.90
CA ALA A 35 -2.12 -20.12 -10.97
C ALA A 35 -0.68 -19.69 -11.33
N GLY A 36 0.32 -20.20 -10.61
CA GLY A 36 1.73 -19.84 -10.80
C GLY A 36 2.08 -18.48 -10.21
N GLU A 37 1.36 -18.04 -9.19
CA GLU A 37 1.58 -16.77 -8.48
C GLU A 37 2.05 -16.98 -7.05
N ALA A 38 3.06 -16.24 -6.63
CA ALA A 38 3.47 -16.11 -5.24
C ALA A 38 3.11 -14.71 -4.75
N VAL A 39 2.26 -14.63 -3.72
CA VAL A 39 1.76 -13.38 -3.15
C VAL A 39 2.37 -13.19 -1.76
N SER A 40 2.99 -12.03 -1.52
CA SER A 40 3.63 -11.69 -0.25
C SER A 40 3.16 -10.33 0.26
N ILE A 41 2.89 -10.23 1.57
CA ILE A 41 2.47 -8.97 2.19
C ILE A 41 3.71 -8.11 2.50
N LEU A 42 3.84 -6.99 1.80
CA LEU A 42 4.87 -5.99 2.04
C LEU A 42 4.53 -5.10 3.23
N PHE A 43 3.29 -4.65 3.34
CA PHE A 43 2.79 -3.80 4.41
C PHE A 43 1.30 -4.05 4.62
N GLU A 44 0.83 -3.91 5.86
CA GLU A 44 -0.57 -4.02 6.19
C GLU A 44 -0.88 -3.20 7.44
N ASP A 45 -1.94 -2.41 7.38
CA ASP A 45 -2.60 -1.77 8.50
C ASP A 45 -4.13 -1.88 8.35
N SER A 46 -4.88 -1.11 9.14
CA SER A 46 -6.34 -1.15 9.13
C SER A 46 -6.99 -0.60 7.85
N TRP A 47 -6.25 0.15 7.03
CA TRP A 47 -6.76 0.82 5.83
C TRP A 47 -6.17 0.27 4.53
N VAL A 48 -4.90 -0.15 4.57
CA VAL A 48 -4.12 -0.47 3.38
C VAL A 48 -3.38 -1.79 3.54
N ARG A 49 -3.45 -2.61 2.50
CA ARG A 49 -2.61 -3.78 2.32
C ARG A 49 -1.78 -3.63 1.06
N ILE A 50 -0.46 -3.74 1.18
CA ILE A 50 0.48 -3.68 0.05
C ILE A 50 1.02 -5.08 -0.19
N LEU A 51 0.74 -5.61 -1.37
CA LEU A 51 1.11 -6.93 -1.84
C LEU A 51 2.24 -6.85 -2.87
N VAL A 52 3.11 -7.85 -2.85
CA VAL A 52 4.10 -8.12 -3.88
C VAL A 52 3.72 -9.45 -4.51
N ILE A 53 3.31 -9.39 -5.77
CA ILE A 53 2.85 -10.54 -6.55
C ILE A 53 3.94 -10.86 -7.58
N ARG A 54 4.33 -12.13 -7.62
CA ARG A 54 5.30 -12.66 -8.57
C ARG A 54 4.69 -13.80 -9.35
N THR A 55 4.98 -13.86 -10.64
CA THR A 55 4.56 -14.98 -11.48
C THR A 55 5.73 -15.92 -11.72
N LYS A 56 5.46 -17.21 -11.92
CA LYS A 56 6.51 -18.22 -12.20
C LYS A 56 7.12 -18.05 -13.59
N ILE A 57 6.37 -17.44 -14.51
CA ILE A 57 6.68 -17.38 -15.94
C ILE A 57 7.41 -16.08 -16.30
N SER A 58 7.26 -15.01 -15.52
CA SER A 58 7.92 -13.73 -15.75
C SER A 58 8.84 -13.34 -14.59
N SER A 59 9.91 -12.61 -14.92
CA SER A 59 10.71 -11.89 -13.92
C SER A 59 10.04 -10.62 -13.41
N ASP A 60 8.90 -10.25 -13.99
CA ASP A 60 8.14 -9.09 -13.58
C ASP A 60 7.57 -9.26 -12.18
N ILE A 61 7.55 -8.15 -11.45
CA ILE A 61 7.04 -8.07 -10.09
C ILE A 61 5.91 -7.05 -10.09
N THR A 62 4.74 -7.46 -9.64
CA THR A 62 3.60 -6.58 -9.46
C THR A 62 3.56 -6.11 -8.01
N ILE A 63 3.45 -4.81 -7.80
CA ILE A 63 3.04 -4.25 -6.52
C ILE A 63 1.57 -3.91 -6.64
N GLU A 64 0.77 -4.43 -5.72
CA GLU A 64 -0.64 -4.13 -5.60
C GLU A 64 -0.91 -3.50 -4.24
N VAL A 65 -1.66 -2.41 -4.24
CA VAL A 65 -2.10 -1.70 -3.05
C VAL A 65 -3.61 -1.84 -3.00
N GLU A 66 -4.10 -2.47 -1.97
CA GLU A 66 -5.50 -2.59 -1.64
C GLU A 66 -5.84 -1.59 -0.55
N SER A 67 -6.95 -0.88 -0.71
CA SER A 67 -7.49 0.00 0.33
C SER A 67 -8.97 -0.23 0.53
N SER A 68 -9.36 -0.39 1.79
CA SER A 68 -10.73 -0.57 2.21
C SER A 68 -11.01 0.23 3.48
N LEU A 69 -12.27 0.46 3.78
CA LEU A 69 -12.65 0.95 5.11
C LEU A 69 -12.20 -0.06 6.19
N PRO A 70 -11.75 0.42 7.37
CA PRO A 70 -11.38 -0.44 8.48
C PRO A 70 -12.52 -1.40 8.87
N ARG A 71 -12.21 -2.68 9.04
CA ARG A 71 -13.19 -3.71 9.37
C ARG A 71 -13.68 -3.64 10.82
N ASP A 72 -12.87 -3.07 11.71
CA ASP A 72 -13.10 -3.11 13.17
C ASP A 72 -14.14 -2.10 13.69
N LEU A 73 -14.90 -1.47 12.80
CA LEU A 73 -16.01 -0.56 13.17
C LEU A 73 -17.16 -1.26 13.90
N ALA A 74 -17.25 -2.58 13.81
CA ALA A 74 -18.35 -3.36 14.37
C ALA A 74 -18.10 -3.84 15.81
N GLY A 75 -16.92 -3.60 16.40
CA GLY A 75 -16.42 -4.37 17.55
C GLY A 75 -15.85 -3.59 18.72
N GLY A 76 -16.59 -2.61 19.28
CA GLY A 76 -16.51 -2.25 20.70
C GLY A 76 -15.24 -1.55 21.22
N ASN A 77 -15.47 -0.37 21.84
CA ASN A 77 -14.60 0.38 22.77
C ASN A 77 -13.62 1.43 22.22
N GLY A 78 -13.56 1.65 20.90
CA GLY A 78 -12.92 2.82 20.31
C GLY A 78 -13.95 3.61 19.51
N GLU A 79 -14.40 4.76 20.03
CA GLU A 79 -15.27 5.68 19.29
C GLU A 79 -14.47 6.38 18.19
N THR A 80 -14.10 5.67 17.12
CA THR A 80 -13.68 6.37 15.90
C THR A 80 -14.92 7.05 15.36
N SER A 81 -14.93 8.37 15.40
CA SER A 81 -16.08 9.15 14.97
C SER A 81 -16.35 8.95 13.47
N ALA A 82 -17.59 9.13 13.05
CA ALA A 82 -17.92 9.10 11.62
C ALA A 82 -17.11 10.14 10.82
N GLU A 83 -16.74 11.25 11.45
CA GLU A 83 -15.87 12.28 10.89
C GLU A 83 -14.44 11.78 10.67
N GLU A 84 -13.83 11.14 11.68
CA GLU A 84 -12.49 10.54 11.55
C GLU A 84 -12.44 9.44 10.47
N LEU A 85 -13.52 8.67 10.32
CA LEU A 85 -13.62 7.67 9.25
C LEU A 85 -13.75 8.30 7.87
N LEU A 86 -14.54 9.37 7.76
CA LEU A 86 -14.67 10.11 6.51
C LEU A 86 -13.33 10.74 6.12
N ASP A 87 -12.64 11.37 7.07
CA ASP A 87 -11.33 11.99 6.84
C ASP A 87 -10.27 10.95 6.48
N GLY A 88 -10.28 9.79 7.15
CA GLY A 88 -9.44 8.65 6.81
C GLY A 88 -9.70 8.16 5.39
N ALA A 89 -10.97 7.99 5.01
CA ALA A 89 -11.34 7.55 3.67
C ALA A 89 -10.89 8.57 2.59
N ILE A 90 -11.11 9.86 2.82
CA ILE A 90 -10.67 10.93 1.92
C ILE A 90 -9.16 10.90 1.75
N SER A 91 -8.41 10.78 2.85
CA SER A 91 -6.94 10.72 2.82
C SER A 91 -6.44 9.52 2.01
N HIS A 92 -7.06 8.36 2.16
CA HIS A 92 -6.71 7.16 1.40
C HIS A 92 -7.11 7.24 -0.08
N LEU A 93 -8.22 7.90 -0.42
CA LEU A 93 -8.58 8.17 -1.82
C LEU A 93 -7.56 9.13 -2.49
N TYR A 94 -7.06 10.13 -1.77
CA TYR A 94 -5.97 10.98 -2.26
C TYR A 94 -4.67 10.20 -2.45
N TYR A 95 -4.34 9.33 -1.51
CA TYR A 95 -3.19 8.42 -1.62
C TYR A 95 -3.27 7.54 -2.89
N LEU A 96 -4.41 6.92 -3.17
CA LEU A 96 -4.60 6.14 -4.41
C LEU A 96 -4.45 7.02 -5.67
N LYS A 97 -4.97 8.25 -5.63
CA LYS A 97 -4.78 9.22 -6.72
C LYS A 97 -3.30 9.57 -6.92
N GLU A 98 -2.51 9.68 -5.85
CA GLU A 98 -1.06 9.87 -5.94
C GLU A 98 -0.36 8.66 -6.57
N LEU A 99 -0.72 7.43 -6.18
CA LEU A 99 -0.17 6.22 -6.80
C LEU A 99 -0.44 6.20 -8.31
N ARG A 100 -1.65 6.60 -8.72
CA ARG A 100 -1.97 6.75 -10.14
C ARG A 100 -1.04 7.74 -10.85
N SER A 101 -0.70 8.85 -10.21
CA SER A 101 0.19 9.87 -10.79
C SER A 101 1.60 9.35 -11.09
N ILE A 102 2.05 8.31 -10.38
CA ILE A 102 3.33 7.65 -10.63
C ILE A 102 3.19 6.37 -11.46
N GLY A 103 2.05 6.13 -12.10
CA GLY A 103 1.85 5.05 -13.08
C GLY A 103 1.24 3.77 -12.54
N PHE A 104 0.60 3.78 -11.37
CA PHE A 104 -0.28 2.68 -10.96
C PHE A 104 -1.61 2.77 -11.71
N THR A 105 -2.18 1.62 -12.02
CA THR A 105 -3.54 1.49 -12.55
C THR A 105 -4.50 1.35 -11.38
N LEU A 106 -5.59 2.12 -11.37
CA LEU A 106 -6.62 2.03 -10.33
C LEU A 106 -7.78 1.17 -10.80
N ASP A 107 -8.26 0.30 -9.92
CA ASP A 107 -9.49 -0.47 -10.09
C ASP A 107 -10.35 -0.41 -8.81
N ALA A 108 -11.64 -0.76 -8.94
CA ALA A 108 -12.59 -0.75 -7.85
C ALA A 108 -13.49 -1.99 -7.89
N PHE A 109 -13.36 -2.83 -6.87
CA PHE A 109 -14.23 -3.98 -6.66
C PHE A 109 -15.50 -3.53 -5.93
N ARG A 110 -16.54 -3.27 -6.73
CA ARG A 110 -17.81 -2.69 -6.26
C ARG A 110 -18.51 -3.47 -5.15
N GLN A 111 -18.33 -4.79 -5.09
CA GLN A 111 -19.00 -5.64 -4.12
C GLN A 111 -18.39 -5.53 -2.71
N ASP A 112 -17.10 -5.22 -2.62
CA ASP A 112 -16.35 -5.22 -1.36
C ASP A 112 -15.91 -3.83 -0.90
N CYS A 113 -16.34 -2.77 -1.61
CA CYS A 113 -15.87 -1.40 -1.42
C CYS A 113 -14.32 -1.31 -1.39
N LEU A 114 -13.68 -2.20 -2.13
CA LEU A 114 -12.23 -2.37 -2.18
C LEU A 114 -11.69 -1.63 -3.39
N TRP A 115 -10.76 -0.71 -3.14
CA TRP A 115 -10.02 -0.02 -4.17
C TRP A 115 -8.65 -0.66 -4.32
N THR A 116 -8.20 -0.84 -5.55
CA THR A 116 -6.86 -1.35 -5.82
C THR A 116 -6.06 -0.39 -6.68
N ALA A 117 -4.76 -0.35 -6.43
CA ALA A 117 -3.77 0.30 -7.28
C ALA A 117 -2.67 -0.72 -7.59
N SER A 118 -2.46 -1.06 -8.86
CA SER A 118 -1.44 -2.04 -9.24
C SER A 118 -0.46 -1.49 -10.28
N ARG A 119 0.80 -1.93 -10.18
CA ARG A 119 1.84 -1.61 -11.16
C ARG A 119 2.83 -2.76 -11.31
N ILE A 120 3.16 -3.06 -12.57
CA ILE A 120 4.14 -4.07 -12.95
C ILE A 120 5.52 -3.42 -13.09
N PHE A 121 6.54 -4.05 -12.52
CA PHE A 121 7.94 -3.63 -12.58
C PHE A 121 8.81 -4.75 -13.17
N GLY A 122 9.46 -4.47 -14.31
CA GLY A 122 10.41 -5.40 -14.94
C GLY A 122 11.86 -5.23 -14.51
N LYS A 123 12.15 -4.31 -13.57
CA LYS A 123 13.49 -4.02 -13.04
C LYS A 123 13.42 -3.70 -11.55
N ALA A 124 14.58 -3.51 -10.93
CA ALA A 124 14.68 -3.03 -9.55
C ALA A 124 13.84 -1.74 -9.36
N VAL A 125 13.07 -1.70 -8.27
CA VAL A 125 12.15 -0.60 -7.96
C VAL A 125 12.91 0.51 -7.24
N ASP A 126 12.75 1.74 -7.73
CA ASP A 126 13.42 2.91 -7.17
C ASP A 126 12.87 3.28 -5.78
N LEU A 127 13.72 3.88 -4.95
CA LEU A 127 13.31 4.30 -3.60
C LEU A 127 12.16 5.31 -3.63
N SER A 128 12.08 6.14 -4.67
CA SER A 128 11.01 7.13 -4.87
C SER A 128 9.62 6.49 -4.97
N VAL A 129 9.51 5.28 -5.52
CA VAL A 129 8.25 4.53 -5.53
C VAL A 129 7.87 4.14 -4.10
N PHE A 130 8.82 3.67 -3.29
CA PHE A 130 8.55 3.32 -1.89
C PHE A 130 8.21 4.52 -1.01
N GLN A 131 8.70 5.72 -1.33
CA GLN A 131 8.27 6.95 -0.69
C GLN A 131 6.80 7.24 -0.95
N LYS A 132 6.32 6.93 -2.16
CA LYS A 132 4.92 7.07 -2.55
C LYS A 132 4.03 5.91 -2.13
N LEU A 133 4.59 4.75 -1.78
CA LEU A 133 3.87 3.61 -1.21
C LEU A 133 3.67 3.72 0.31
N CYS A 134 4.23 4.75 0.96
CA CYS A 134 3.93 5.02 2.36
C CYS A 134 2.47 5.51 2.46
N PRO A 135 1.57 4.77 3.13
CA PRO A 135 0.20 5.24 3.33
C PRO A 135 0.18 6.45 4.27
N PRO A 136 -0.91 7.25 4.26
CA PRO A 136 -1.05 8.38 5.16
C PRO A 136 -1.12 7.91 6.62
N ASP A 137 -0.41 8.60 7.52
CA ASP A 137 -0.52 8.37 8.96
C ASP A 137 -1.91 8.80 9.44
N CYS A 138 -2.78 7.85 9.80
CA CYS A 138 -4.06 8.14 10.48
C CYS A 138 -3.91 8.86 11.84
N SER A 139 -2.68 9.14 12.31
CA SER A 139 -2.41 9.92 13.52
C SER A 139 -2.01 11.38 13.26
N SER A 140 -1.86 11.79 12.00
CA SER A 140 -1.46 13.15 11.68
C SER A 140 -2.65 14.00 11.26
N LYS A 141 -3.08 14.85 12.19
CA LYS A 141 -3.94 16.02 11.93
C LYS A 141 -3.30 16.89 10.85
N GLN A 142 -3.61 16.64 9.58
CA GLN A 142 -3.43 17.61 8.51
C GLN A 142 -4.71 17.62 7.70
N SER A 143 -5.65 18.45 8.16
CA SER A 143 -6.76 18.89 7.32
C SER A 143 -6.18 19.53 6.06
N PRO A 144 -6.65 19.17 4.86
CA PRO A 144 -6.27 19.90 3.66
C PRO A 144 -6.84 21.31 3.76
N THR A 145 -5.97 22.32 3.74
CA THR A 145 -6.40 23.71 3.56
C THR A 145 -6.97 23.84 2.14
N LEU A 146 -8.30 24.01 2.05
CA LEU A 146 -9.00 24.40 0.82
C LEU A 146 -8.62 25.83 0.42
#